data_AF-A2DVM4-F1
#
_entry.id   AF-A2DVM4-F1
#
_cell.length_a   1.000
_cell.length_b   1.000
_cell.length_c   1.000
_cell.angle_alpha   90.00
_cell.angle_beta   90.00
_cell.angle_gamma   90.00
#
_symmetry.space_group_name_H-M   'P 1'
#
loop_
_entity.id
_entity.type
_entity.pdbx_description
1 polymer ?
#
loop_
_entity_poly.entity_id
_entity_poly.type
_entity_poly.pdbx_seq_one_letter_code
_entity_poly.pdbx_strand_id
1 'polypeptide(L)'
;MFTFGEHDASQFHINANHNANEGNSATERSEASPLEEDEEIKEMFSDKCRKLSIPTISLYIIMCIHSITAGLALGILKKLDGVIAILCAIVGHKPVEAFAISLVVIKERPHKFLFWPLIIFYTLMTPLGIIVGILVVEFVQNNLALGIVSAFSAGTFLFVGAYEWSYMVADKGQLANCEKLWHFLMFFIGVVWMLLIALVETLSPEEN
;
A
#
# COMPACT_ATOMS: atom_id res chain seq x y z
N MET A 1 36.02 31.26 15.41
CA MET A 1 34.76 31.39 14.66
C MET A 1 34.16 29.99 14.65
N PHE A 2 33.29 29.57 15.56
CA PHE A 2 32.13 30.25 16.14
C PHE A 2 32.01 29.97 17.64
N THR A 3 31.61 31.00 18.37
CA THR A 3 31.13 31.04 19.76
C THR A 3 29.65 30.70 19.78
N PHE A 4 29.18 29.88 20.72
CA PHE A 4 27.77 29.80 21.07
C PHE A 4 27.68 29.98 22.59
N GLY A 5 27.10 31.10 23.00
CA GLY A 5 26.93 31.49 24.39
C GLY A 5 25.68 30.86 25.00
N GLU A 6 25.82 30.52 26.28
CA GLU A 6 24.71 30.43 27.24
C GLU A 6 24.02 31.80 27.36
N HIS A 7 22.70 31.81 27.53
CA HIS A 7 22.00 32.65 28.51
C HIS A 7 20.51 32.25 28.58
N ASP A 8 20.20 31.51 29.65
CA ASP A 8 19.23 31.83 30.69
C ASP A 8 17.72 32.01 30.41
N ALA A 9 17.00 31.68 31.48
CA ALA A 9 15.62 31.28 31.60
C ALA A 9 14.61 32.43 31.74
N SER A 10 13.34 32.01 31.88
CA SER A 10 12.15 32.74 32.34
C SER A 10 11.31 33.46 31.27
N GLN A 11 10.09 32.97 31.03
CA GLN A 11 8.90 33.54 31.68
C GLN A 11 7.64 32.70 31.44
N PHE A 12 7.05 32.32 32.56
CA PHE A 12 5.72 31.77 32.75
C PHE A 12 4.72 32.93 32.78
N HIS A 13 3.70 32.90 31.92
CA HIS A 13 2.54 33.78 32.02
C HIS A 13 1.27 32.93 32.05
N ILE A 14 0.71 32.80 33.25
CA ILE A 14 -0.69 32.45 33.47
C ILE A 14 -1.52 33.65 33.03
N ASN A 15 -2.45 33.43 32.11
CA ASN A 15 -3.58 34.34 31.94
C ASN A 15 -4.87 33.57 32.24
N ALA A 16 -5.34 33.71 33.47
CA ALA A 16 -6.62 33.24 33.93
C ALA A 16 -7.66 34.34 33.66
N ASN A 17 -8.55 34.12 32.70
CA ASN A 17 -9.78 34.89 32.61
C ASN A 17 -10.98 33.98 32.83
N HIS A 18 -11.57 34.18 34.00
CA HIS A 18 -12.83 33.66 34.46
C HIS A 18 -13.95 34.45 33.78
N ASN A 19 -14.84 33.78 33.05
CA ASN A 19 -16.18 34.28 32.81
C ASN A 19 -17.15 33.11 32.87
N ALA A 20 -17.89 33.08 33.98
CA ALA A 20 -19.03 32.21 34.17
C ALA A 20 -20.18 32.67 33.27
N ASN A 21 -20.79 31.73 32.55
CA ASN A 21 -22.23 31.80 32.28
C ASN A 21 -22.80 30.38 32.18
N GLU A 22 -23.96 30.22 32.80
CA GLU A 22 -24.62 28.96 33.13
C GLU A 22 -25.28 28.29 31.91
N GLY A 23 -25.25 26.96 31.92
CA GLY A 23 -26.37 26.06 31.60
C GLY A 23 -27.01 26.09 30.20
N ASN A 24 -26.77 25.03 29.41
CA ASN A 24 -27.88 24.20 28.93
C ASN A 24 -27.41 22.79 28.49
N SER A 25 -28.25 21.81 28.80
CA SER A 25 -28.10 20.38 28.46
C SER A 25 -28.64 20.10 27.06
N ALA A 26 -27.87 19.41 26.20
CA ALA A 26 -28.37 18.42 25.23
C ALA A 26 -27.23 17.85 24.37
N THR A 27 -26.96 16.55 24.52
CA THR A 27 -26.57 15.58 23.47
C THR A 27 -25.74 16.11 22.29
N GLU A 28 -24.42 16.12 22.42
CA GLU A 28 -23.51 16.22 21.27
C GLU A 28 -23.48 14.88 20.53
N ARG A 29 -24.28 14.80 19.47
CA ARG A 29 -24.08 13.86 18.38
C ARG A 29 -22.91 14.40 17.55
N SER A 30 -21.78 13.71 17.62
CA SER A 30 -20.58 13.97 16.80
C SER A 30 -20.92 13.81 15.31
N GLU A 31 -21.38 14.89 14.69
CA GLU A 31 -21.38 15.07 13.24
C GLU A 31 -20.02 15.69 12.87
N ALA A 32 -19.12 14.88 12.30
CA ALA A 32 -17.86 15.38 11.75
C ALA A 32 -18.18 16.41 10.66
N SER A 33 -17.67 17.62 10.83
CA SER A 33 -17.98 18.75 9.97
C SER A 33 -17.24 18.65 8.62
N PRO A 34 -17.85 19.03 7.48
CA PRO A 34 -17.19 18.99 6.17
C PRO A 34 -15.88 19.79 6.03
N LEU A 35 -15.53 20.61 7.02
CA LEU A 35 -14.36 21.47 6.99
C LEU A 35 -13.09 20.79 7.53
N GLU A 36 -13.21 19.68 8.29
CA GLU A 36 -12.07 18.96 8.84
C GLU A 36 -11.48 17.95 7.83
N GLU A 37 -12.30 17.28 7.01
CA GLU A 37 -11.83 16.37 5.95
C GLU A 37 -11.02 17.09 4.88
N ASP A 38 -11.40 18.33 4.52
CA ASP A 38 -10.72 19.13 3.51
C ASP A 38 -9.32 19.60 3.97
N GLU A 39 -9.14 19.83 5.28
CA GLU A 39 -7.83 20.19 5.88
C GLU A 39 -6.90 18.97 5.94
N GLU A 40 -7.38 17.79 6.36
CA GLU A 40 -6.58 16.56 6.43
C GLU A 40 -6.10 16.11 5.03
N ILE A 41 -6.98 16.11 4.02
CA ILE A 41 -6.60 15.77 2.64
C ILE A 41 -5.60 16.80 2.09
N LYS A 42 -5.67 18.05 2.49
CA LYS A 42 -4.70 19.09 2.09
C LYS A 42 -3.34 18.89 2.77
N GLU A 43 -3.30 18.30 3.97
CA GLU A 43 -2.05 17.97 4.64
C GLU A 43 -1.30 16.79 3.99
N MET A 44 -2.03 15.87 3.36
CA MET A 44 -1.46 14.69 2.68
C MET A 44 -0.73 15.01 1.37
N PHE A 45 -1.04 16.12 0.72
CA PHE A 45 -0.48 16.47 -0.58
C PHE A 45 0.23 17.82 -0.55
N SER A 46 1.38 17.90 -1.19
CA SER A 46 2.13 19.15 -1.33
C SER A 46 1.65 19.96 -2.53
N ASP A 47 1.39 21.25 -2.34
CA ASP A 47 1.15 22.20 -3.44
C ASP A 47 2.40 22.40 -4.33
N LYS A 48 3.58 21.98 -3.84
CA LYS A 48 4.83 21.94 -4.63
C LYS A 48 5.07 20.55 -5.21
N CYS A 49 5.53 20.50 -6.46
CA CYS A 49 6.08 19.29 -7.09
C CYS A 49 7.37 18.86 -6.37
N ARG A 50 7.22 17.91 -5.45
CA ARG A 50 8.33 17.20 -4.83
C ARG A 50 8.70 15.98 -5.68
N LYS A 51 10.00 15.72 -5.79
CA LYS A 51 10.48 14.45 -6.35
C LYS A 51 10.25 13.35 -5.33
N LEU A 52 9.81 12.18 -5.79
CA LEU A 52 9.76 10.99 -4.95
C LEU A 52 11.19 10.51 -4.64
N SER A 53 11.36 9.89 -3.48
CA SER A 53 12.62 9.26 -3.12
C SER A 53 12.89 8.02 -3.98
N ILE A 54 14.16 7.70 -4.14
CA ILE A 54 14.63 6.51 -4.86
C ILE A 54 13.93 5.22 -4.38
N PRO A 55 13.88 4.90 -3.07
CA PRO A 55 13.17 3.71 -2.58
C PRO A 55 11.69 3.65 -2.98
N THR A 56 10.96 4.75 -2.85
CA THR A 56 9.53 4.84 -3.19
C THR A 56 9.31 4.57 -4.68
N ILE A 57 10.15 5.13 -5.55
CA ILE A 57 10.12 4.87 -6.99
C ILE A 57 10.49 3.41 -7.29
N SER A 58 11.50 2.85 -6.63
CA SER A 58 11.90 1.46 -6.81
C SER A 58 10.80 0.49 -6.42
N LEU A 59 10.17 0.67 -5.25
CA LEU A 59 9.03 -0.14 -4.81
C LEU A 59 7.88 -0.04 -5.81
N TYR A 60 7.54 1.17 -6.25
CA TYR A 60 6.50 1.39 -7.24
C TYR A 60 6.77 0.62 -8.55
N ILE A 61 8.00 0.67 -9.08
CA ILE A 61 8.38 -0.05 -10.31
C ILE A 61 8.29 -1.56 -10.10
N ILE A 62 8.78 -2.08 -8.98
CA ILE A 62 8.73 -3.51 -8.67
C ILE A 62 7.28 -4.00 -8.60
N MET A 63 6.39 -3.21 -7.99
CA MET A 63 4.97 -3.54 -7.94
C MET A 63 4.28 -3.39 -9.29
N CYS A 64 4.70 -2.46 -10.16
CA CYS A 64 4.24 -2.44 -11.55
C CYS A 64 4.60 -3.74 -12.27
N ILE A 65 5.82 -4.23 -12.11
CA ILE A 65 6.27 -5.49 -12.70
C ILE A 65 5.43 -6.66 -12.18
N HIS A 66 5.24 -6.76 -10.85
CA HIS A 66 4.36 -7.75 -10.23
C HIS A 66 2.94 -7.71 -10.82
N SER A 67 2.40 -6.50 -10.99
CA SER A 67 1.07 -6.30 -11.57
C SER A 67 0.97 -6.79 -13.02
N ILE A 68 1.98 -6.55 -13.85
CA ILE A 68 2.03 -7.06 -15.22
C ILE A 68 2.11 -8.59 -15.21
N THR A 69 2.94 -9.18 -14.36
CA THR A 69 3.14 -10.62 -14.31
C THR A 69 1.93 -11.37 -13.78
N ALA A 70 1.19 -10.78 -12.83
CA ALA A 70 -0.09 -11.30 -12.38
C ALA A 70 -1.16 -11.28 -13.50
N GLY A 71 -1.25 -10.18 -14.24
CA GLY A 71 -2.14 -10.10 -15.41
C GLY A 71 -1.74 -11.09 -16.51
N LEU A 72 -0.44 -11.24 -16.76
CA LEU A 72 0.12 -12.19 -17.73
C LEU A 72 -0.23 -13.63 -17.36
N ALA A 73 -0.12 -14.00 -16.08
CA ALA A 73 -0.51 -15.32 -15.60
C ALA A 73 -1.98 -15.62 -15.91
N LEU A 74 -2.89 -14.69 -15.58
CA LEU A 74 -4.31 -14.82 -15.90
C LEU A 74 -4.56 -14.95 -17.41
N GLY A 75 -3.87 -14.17 -18.24
CA GLY A 75 -4.06 -14.16 -19.69
C GLY A 75 -3.55 -15.41 -20.43
N ILE A 76 -2.62 -16.17 -19.84
CA ILE A 76 -2.08 -17.40 -20.44
C ILE A 76 -2.95 -18.63 -20.12
N LEU A 77 -3.81 -18.56 -19.11
CA LEU A 77 -4.67 -19.70 -18.75
C LEU A 77 -5.75 -19.95 -19.81
N LYS A 78 -5.87 -21.22 -20.23
CA LYS A 78 -6.85 -21.67 -21.23
C LYS A 78 -8.13 -22.23 -20.63
N LYS A 79 -8.05 -22.80 -19.42
CA LYS A 79 -9.19 -23.42 -18.73
C LYS A 79 -9.98 -22.36 -17.97
N LEU A 80 -11.30 -22.35 -18.14
CA LEU A 80 -12.18 -21.37 -17.48
C LEU A 80 -12.09 -21.47 -15.95
N ASP A 81 -12.00 -22.67 -15.39
CA ASP A 81 -11.94 -22.85 -13.93
C ASP A 81 -10.69 -22.19 -13.33
N GLY A 82 -9.53 -22.38 -13.98
CA GLY A 82 -8.30 -21.74 -13.56
C GLY A 82 -8.32 -20.22 -13.79
N VAL A 83 -8.96 -19.75 -14.87
CA VAL A 83 -9.15 -18.30 -15.09
C VAL A 83 -9.99 -17.69 -13.97
N ILE A 84 -11.09 -18.33 -13.57
CA ILE A 84 -11.96 -17.85 -12.48
C ILE A 84 -11.19 -17.88 -11.16
N ALA A 85 -10.44 -18.95 -10.88
CA ALA A 85 -9.64 -19.07 -9.66
C ALA A 85 -8.60 -17.94 -9.54
N ILE A 86 -7.79 -17.70 -10.58
CA ILE A 86 -6.79 -16.63 -10.59
C ILE A 86 -7.45 -15.25 -10.59
N LEU A 87 -8.59 -15.07 -11.26
CA LEU A 87 -9.32 -13.81 -11.23
C LEU A 87 -9.82 -13.49 -9.81
N CYS A 88 -10.42 -14.46 -9.13
CA CYS A 88 -10.82 -14.33 -7.73
C CYS A 88 -9.61 -14.02 -6.84
N ALA A 89 -8.47 -14.68 -7.08
CA ALA A 89 -7.24 -14.40 -6.36
C ALA A 89 -6.81 -12.94 -6.55
N ILE A 90 -6.69 -12.46 -7.79
CA ILE A 90 -6.32 -11.08 -8.12
C ILE A 90 -7.29 -10.10 -7.46
N VAL A 91 -8.61 -10.29 -7.59
CA VAL A 91 -9.59 -9.40 -6.96
C VAL A 91 -9.45 -9.38 -5.44
N GLY A 92 -9.11 -10.52 -4.83
CA GLY A 92 -8.92 -10.64 -3.38
C GLY A 92 -7.72 -9.89 -2.81
N HIS A 93 -6.66 -9.65 -3.60
CA HIS A 93 -5.44 -8.98 -3.11
C HIS A 93 -5.06 -7.69 -3.83
N LYS A 94 -5.59 -7.42 -5.03
CA LYS A 94 -5.24 -6.22 -5.82
C LYS A 94 -5.60 -4.90 -5.13
N PRO A 95 -6.78 -4.74 -4.51
CA PRO A 95 -7.12 -3.50 -3.82
C PRO A 95 -6.20 -3.25 -2.62
N VAL A 96 -5.84 -4.30 -1.89
CA VAL A 96 -4.92 -4.23 -0.75
C VAL A 96 -3.52 -3.82 -1.20
N GLU A 97 -3.05 -4.40 -2.30
CA GLU A 97 -1.77 -4.06 -2.94
C GLU A 97 -1.74 -2.59 -3.40
N ALA A 98 -2.79 -2.14 -4.10
CA ALA A 98 -2.93 -0.77 -4.57
C ALA A 98 -2.98 0.24 -3.40
N PHE A 99 -3.67 -0.12 -2.32
CA PHE A 99 -3.75 0.69 -1.11
C PHE A 99 -2.37 0.83 -0.44
N ALA A 100 -1.63 -0.27 -0.28
CA ALA A 100 -0.29 -0.24 0.31
C ALA A 100 0.67 0.68 -0.47
N ILE A 101 0.71 0.57 -1.79
CA ILE A 101 1.55 1.44 -2.64
C ILE A 101 1.10 2.90 -2.53
N SER A 102 -0.21 3.15 -2.47
CA SER A 102 -0.75 4.49 -2.27
C SER A 102 -0.26 5.09 -0.96
N LEU A 103 -0.22 4.32 0.13
CA LEU A 103 0.33 4.75 1.41
C LEU A 103 1.84 5.04 1.34
N VAL A 104 2.61 4.21 0.65
CA VAL A 104 4.05 4.41 0.44
C VAL A 104 4.31 5.72 -0.30
N VAL A 105 3.55 5.98 -1.36
CA VAL A 105 3.68 7.20 -2.18
C VAL A 105 3.18 8.43 -1.42
N ILE A 106 2.04 8.36 -0.73
CA ILE A 106 1.45 9.52 -0.05
C ILE A 106 2.25 9.95 1.19
N LYS A 107 3.01 9.03 1.82
CA LYS A 107 3.92 9.33 2.93
C LYS A 107 4.97 10.39 2.55
N GLU A 108 5.31 10.51 1.27
CA GLU A 108 6.23 11.53 0.78
C GLU A 108 5.57 12.87 0.45
N ARG A 109 4.27 13.02 0.73
CA ARG A 109 3.44 14.18 0.40
C ARG A 109 3.65 14.64 -1.05
N PRO A 110 3.35 13.78 -2.04
CA PRO A 110 3.52 14.09 -3.45
C PRO A 110 2.54 15.19 -3.87
N HIS A 111 2.76 15.75 -5.05
CA HIS A 111 1.79 16.65 -5.65
C HIS A 111 0.54 15.87 -6.11
N LYS A 112 -0.67 16.42 -5.91
CA LYS A 112 -1.95 15.79 -6.31
C LYS A 112 -1.95 15.34 -7.78
N PHE A 113 -1.51 16.22 -8.68
CA PHE A 113 -1.35 15.93 -10.11
C PHE A 113 -0.31 14.85 -10.45
N LEU A 114 0.62 14.49 -9.55
CA LEU A 114 1.55 13.39 -9.76
C LEU A 114 1.01 12.07 -9.19
N PHE A 115 0.30 12.13 -8.06
CA PHE A 115 -0.23 10.95 -7.39
C PHE A 115 -1.27 10.19 -8.22
N TRP A 116 -2.32 10.88 -8.68
CA TRP A 116 -3.42 10.27 -9.44
C TRP A 116 -2.96 9.50 -10.70
N PRO A 117 -2.15 10.09 -11.61
CA PRO A 117 -1.71 9.36 -12.79
C PRO A 117 -0.82 8.17 -12.43
N LEU A 118 -0.07 8.21 -11.32
CA LEU A 118 0.76 7.11 -10.87
C LEU A 118 -0.10 5.91 -10.45
N ILE A 119 -1.13 6.13 -9.62
CA ILE A 119 -2.04 5.04 -9.20
C ILE A 119 -2.86 4.50 -10.38
N ILE A 120 -3.31 5.36 -11.29
CA ILE A 120 -4.01 4.95 -12.52
C ILE A 120 -3.09 4.08 -13.39
N PHE A 121 -1.84 4.52 -13.61
CA PHE A 121 -0.87 3.78 -14.40
C PHE A 121 -0.60 2.40 -13.81
N TYR A 122 -0.39 2.31 -12.49
CA TYR A 122 -0.25 1.05 -11.79
C TYR A 122 -1.47 0.13 -11.97
N THR A 123 -2.68 0.66 -11.88
CA THR A 123 -3.91 -0.13 -12.08
C THR A 123 -4.02 -0.67 -13.50
N LEU A 124 -3.60 0.12 -14.50
CA LEU A 124 -3.59 -0.27 -15.92
C LEU A 124 -2.56 -1.35 -16.25
N MET A 125 -1.59 -1.64 -15.38
CA MET A 125 -0.61 -2.69 -15.60
C MET A 125 -1.21 -4.09 -15.61
N THR A 126 -2.24 -4.34 -14.79
CA THR A 126 -2.93 -5.64 -14.76
C THR A 126 -3.65 -5.94 -16.08
N PRO A 127 -4.56 -5.08 -16.59
CA PRO A 127 -5.21 -5.34 -17.88
C PRO A 127 -4.20 -5.36 -19.05
N LEU A 128 -3.14 -4.56 -18.98
CA LEU A 128 -2.06 -4.64 -19.97
C LEU A 128 -1.40 -6.03 -19.97
N GLY A 129 -1.07 -6.56 -18.78
CA GLY A 129 -0.55 -7.91 -18.62
C GLY A 129 -1.49 -8.98 -19.17
N ILE A 130 -2.80 -8.86 -18.93
CA ILE A 130 -3.81 -9.80 -19.44
C ILE A 130 -3.82 -9.79 -20.98
N ILE A 131 -3.86 -8.61 -21.60
CA ILE A 131 -3.85 -8.48 -23.07
C ILE A 131 -2.58 -9.12 -23.65
N VAL A 132 -1.41 -8.83 -23.07
CA VAL A 132 -0.14 -9.42 -23.50
C VAL A 132 -0.16 -10.95 -23.33
N GLY A 133 -0.72 -11.46 -22.23
CA GLY A 133 -0.84 -12.90 -22.00
C GLY A 133 -1.71 -13.60 -23.03
N ILE A 134 -2.86 -13.02 -23.37
CA ILE A 134 -3.76 -13.54 -24.41
C ILE A 134 -3.06 -13.56 -25.77
N LEU A 135 -2.26 -12.55 -26.11
CA LEU A 135 -1.53 -12.52 -27.39
C LEU A 135 -0.41 -13.58 -27.47
N VAL A 136 0.22 -13.88 -26.33
CA VAL A 136 1.37 -14.79 -26.26
C VAL A 136 0.94 -16.25 -26.02
N VAL A 137 -0.29 -16.49 -25.56
CA VAL A 137 -0.82 -17.83 -25.25
C VAL A 137 -0.79 -18.82 -26.42
N GLU A 138 -0.85 -18.32 -27.66
CA GLU A 138 -0.77 -19.13 -28.87
C GLU A 138 0.66 -19.63 -29.13
N PHE A 139 1.66 -18.86 -28.72
CA PHE A 139 3.09 -19.18 -28.87
C PHE A 139 3.64 -19.98 -27.68
N VAL A 140 2.95 -19.94 -26.54
CA VAL A 140 3.37 -20.59 -25.30
C VAL A 140 2.52 -21.84 -25.05
N GLN A 141 3.07 -23.00 -25.42
CA GLN A 141 2.41 -24.30 -25.23
C GLN A 141 2.77 -24.99 -23.91
N ASN A 142 3.74 -24.47 -23.16
CA ASN A 142 4.30 -25.13 -21.98
C ASN A 142 3.88 -24.45 -20.67
N ASN A 143 3.37 -25.23 -19.72
CA ASN A 143 3.09 -24.81 -18.33
C ASN A 143 4.32 -24.23 -17.61
N LEU A 144 5.52 -24.50 -18.12
CA LEU A 144 6.78 -23.98 -17.60
C LEU A 144 6.86 -22.44 -17.69
N ALA A 145 6.28 -21.83 -18.72
CA ALA A 145 6.27 -20.37 -18.85
C ALA A 145 5.41 -19.72 -17.75
N LEU A 146 4.23 -20.29 -17.47
CA LEU A 146 3.38 -19.87 -16.35
C LEU A 146 4.12 -20.02 -15.01
N GLY A 147 4.82 -21.12 -14.80
CA GLY A 147 5.62 -21.35 -13.60
C GLY A 147 6.73 -20.30 -13.41
N ILE A 148 7.45 -19.95 -14.49
CA ILE A 148 8.51 -18.93 -14.44
C ILE A 148 7.93 -17.55 -14.15
N VAL A 149 6.86 -17.15 -14.84
CA VAL A 149 6.20 -15.86 -14.63
C VAL A 149 5.65 -15.75 -13.19
N SER A 150 5.04 -16.82 -12.69
CA SER A 150 4.51 -16.88 -11.34
C SER A 150 5.62 -16.85 -10.28
N ALA A 151 6.70 -17.59 -10.47
CA ALA A 151 7.86 -17.57 -9.57
C ALA A 151 8.53 -16.19 -9.52
N PHE A 152 8.64 -15.53 -10.68
CA PHE A 152 9.17 -14.17 -10.76
C PHE A 152 8.25 -13.16 -10.04
N SER A 153 6.94 -13.27 -10.25
CA SER A 153 5.93 -12.46 -9.55
C SER A 153 5.97 -12.66 -8.02
N ALA A 154 6.12 -13.90 -7.57
CA ALA A 154 6.26 -14.22 -6.14
C ALA A 154 7.55 -13.64 -5.56
N GLY A 155 8.65 -13.70 -6.31
CA GLY A 155 9.94 -13.14 -5.92
C GLY A 155 9.94 -11.62 -5.76
N THR A 156 9.26 -10.89 -6.65
CA THR A 156 9.13 -9.42 -6.53
C THR A 156 8.33 -9.04 -5.29
N PHE A 157 7.22 -9.73 -5.02
CA PHE A 157 6.40 -9.48 -3.84
C PHE A 157 7.15 -9.81 -2.54
N LEU A 158 7.87 -10.93 -2.51
CA LEU A 158 8.70 -11.32 -1.37
C LEU A 158 9.81 -10.28 -1.09
N PHE A 159 10.46 -9.76 -2.14
CA PHE A 159 11.46 -8.70 -1.99
C PHE A 159 10.86 -7.42 -1.38
N VAL A 160 9.70 -6.98 -1.87
CA VAL A 160 9.01 -5.79 -1.34
C VAL A 160 8.63 -5.99 0.12
N GLY A 161 8.03 -7.13 0.47
CA GLY A 161 7.68 -7.45 1.85
C GLY A 161 8.91 -7.49 2.78
N ALA A 162 10.01 -8.07 2.33
CA ALA A 162 11.26 -8.09 3.10
C ALA A 162 11.88 -6.70 3.25
N TYR A 163 11.81 -5.86 2.20
CA TYR A 163 12.30 -4.48 2.24
C TYR A 163 11.49 -3.63 3.22
N GLU A 164 10.16 -3.68 3.15
CA GLU A 164 9.28 -2.94 4.06
C GLU A 164 9.46 -3.40 5.50
N TRP A 165 9.53 -4.72 5.72
CA TRP A 165 9.83 -5.30 7.03
C TRP A 165 11.16 -4.77 7.59
N SER A 166 12.22 -4.79 6.79
CA SER A 166 13.54 -4.29 7.18
C SER A 166 13.49 -2.80 7.53
N TYR A 167 12.82 -1.99 6.71
CA TYR A 167 12.64 -0.56 6.95
C TYR A 167 11.91 -0.28 8.27
N MET A 168 10.84 -1.03 8.57
CA MET A 168 10.11 -0.92 9.83
C MET A 168 10.95 -1.31 11.05
N VAL A 169 11.82 -2.31 10.92
CA VAL A 169 12.71 -2.77 12.00
C VAL A 169 13.88 -1.79 12.23
N ALA A 170 14.42 -1.19 11.16
CA ALA A 170 15.57 -0.29 11.22
C ALA A 170 15.23 1.12 11.73
N ASP A 171 14.05 1.65 11.40
CA ASP A 171 13.64 3.02 11.74
C ASP A 171 13.26 3.19 13.22
N LYS A 172 13.03 2.08 13.95
CA LYS A 172 12.46 2.08 15.31
C LYS A 172 13.40 1.45 16.34
N GLY A 173 14.51 2.15 16.63
CA GLY A 173 15.50 1.75 17.65
C GLY A 173 15.03 1.82 19.11
N GLN A 174 13.82 2.30 19.41
CA GLN A 174 13.33 2.53 20.79
C GLN A 174 11.81 2.34 21.00
N LEU A 175 11.09 1.57 20.16
CA LEU A 175 9.67 1.26 20.48
C LEU A 175 9.56 0.15 21.53
N ALA A 176 8.52 0.23 22.37
CA ALA A 176 8.24 -0.79 23.36
C ALA A 176 8.00 -2.16 22.69
N ASN A 177 8.41 -3.25 23.34
CA ASN A 177 8.29 -4.62 22.80
C ASN A 177 6.85 -4.97 22.36
N CYS A 178 5.83 -4.42 23.02
CA CYS A 178 4.42 -4.61 22.65
C CYS A 178 4.05 -3.99 21.30
N GLU A 179 4.56 -2.81 20.97
CA GLU A 179 4.27 -2.18 19.67
C GLU A 179 4.98 -2.92 18.54
N LYS A 180 6.22 -3.39 18.78
CA LYS A 180 6.94 -4.23 17.82
C LYS A 180 6.19 -5.53 17.53
N LEU A 181 5.62 -6.16 18.57
CA LEU A 181 4.79 -7.35 18.42
C LEU A 181 3.50 -7.07 17.65
N TRP A 182 2.86 -5.92 17.86
CA TRP A 182 1.67 -5.52 17.12
C TRP A 182 1.93 -5.40 15.62
N HIS A 183 3.03 -4.74 15.23
CA HIS A 183 3.41 -4.63 13.82
C HIS A 183 3.75 -6.00 13.22
N PHE A 184 4.40 -6.87 13.99
CA PHE A 184 4.65 -8.26 13.57
C PHE A 184 3.34 -9.05 13.37
N LEU A 185 2.36 -8.89 14.27
CA LEU A 185 1.05 -9.52 14.13
C LEU A 185 0.31 -9.03 12.88
N MET A 186 0.38 -7.73 12.59
CA MET A 186 -0.19 -7.11 11.38
C MET A 186 0.48 -7.58 10.09
N PHE A 187 1.78 -7.91 10.12
CA PHE A 187 2.44 -8.56 9.00
C PHE A 187 1.94 -10.01 8.84
N PHE A 188 1.88 -10.76 9.95
CA PHE A 188 1.49 -12.18 9.91
C PHE A 188 0.03 -12.37 9.48
N ILE A 189 -0.89 -11.50 9.90
CA ILE A 189 -2.28 -11.53 9.42
C ILE A 189 -2.35 -11.31 7.90
N GLY A 190 -1.50 -10.44 7.35
CA GLY A 190 -1.37 -10.26 5.90
C GLY A 190 -0.88 -11.51 5.17
N VAL A 191 0.12 -12.19 5.73
CA VAL A 191 0.62 -13.48 5.20
C VAL A 191 -0.47 -14.56 5.24
N VAL A 192 -1.21 -14.65 6.36
CA VAL A 192 -2.33 -15.59 6.50
C VAL A 192 -3.44 -15.29 5.51
N TRP A 193 -3.75 -14.01 5.27
CA TRP A 193 -4.72 -13.60 4.26
C TRP A 193 -4.31 -14.02 2.84
N MET A 194 -3.05 -13.76 2.46
CA MET A 194 -2.54 -14.19 1.15
C MET A 194 -2.52 -15.72 1.02
N LEU A 195 -2.20 -16.44 2.10
CA LEU A 195 -2.27 -17.90 2.12
C LEU A 195 -3.71 -18.40 1.95
N LEU A 196 -4.69 -17.76 2.57
CA LEU A 196 -6.09 -18.12 2.41
C LEU A 196 -6.54 -17.96 0.96
N ILE A 197 -6.17 -16.86 0.30
CA ILE A 197 -6.45 -16.65 -1.13
C ILE A 197 -5.82 -17.76 -1.98
N ALA A 198 -4.55 -18.09 -1.72
CA ALA A 198 -3.86 -19.16 -2.44
C ALA A 198 -4.49 -20.54 -2.20
N LEU A 199 -4.99 -20.81 -1.00
CA LEU A 199 -5.74 -22.03 -0.70
C LEU A 199 -7.06 -22.07 -1.47
N VAL A 200 -7.81 -20.97 -1.51
CA VAL A 200 -9.06 -20.89 -2.29
C VAL A 200 -8.78 -21.14 -3.78
N GLU A 201 -7.71 -20.55 -4.31
CA GLU A 201 -7.27 -20.78 -5.70
C GLU A 201 -6.92 -22.26 -5.96
N THR A 202 -6.18 -22.89 -5.04
CA THR A 202 -5.74 -24.29 -5.17
C THR A 202 -6.87 -25.30 -4.95
N LEU A 203 -7.90 -24.92 -4.18
CA LEU A 203 -9.02 -25.79 -3.80
C LEU A 203 -10.20 -25.71 -4.77
N SER A 204 -10.25 -24.74 -5.69
CA SER A 204 -11.24 -24.74 -6.77
C SER A 204 -11.00 -25.98 -7.64
N PRO A 205 -11.88 -27.00 -7.57
CA PRO A 205 -11.64 -28.28 -8.21
C PRO A 205 -11.70 -28.12 -9.73
N GLU A 206 -10.79 -28.78 -10.45
CA GLU A 206 -11.01 -29.13 -11.86
C GLU A 206 -12.25 -30.04 -11.90
N GLU A 207 -13.44 -29.47 -12.12
CA GLU A 207 -14.62 -30.28 -12.38
C GLU A 207 -14.51 -30.78 -13.84
N ASN A 208 -14.32 -32.09 -13.98
CA ASN A 208 -13.99 -32.82 -15.22
C ASN A 208 -14.81 -32.43 -16.46
#